data_AF-E4YMG9-F1
#
_entry.id   AF-E4YMG9-F1
#
_cell.length_a   1.000
_cell.length_b   1.000
_cell.length_c   1.000
_cell.angle_alpha   90.00
_cell.angle_beta   90.00
_cell.angle_gamma   90.00
#
_symmetry.space_group_name_H-M   'P 1'
#
loop_
_entity.id
_entity.type
_entity.pdbx_description
1 polymer ?
#
loop_
_entity_poly.entity_id
_entity_poly.type
_entity_poly.pdbx_seq_one_letter_code
_entity_poly.pdbx_strand_id
1 'polypeptide(L)'
;MGGAPVRRTGKYAVTNEEYEPERYPSSCNGPCYFISDVANEKLVDESYKHKEFKLEDMYVTGVLRDENSIPIFGIPKGQFLCQHLGKKNLMHSDVVYKEETVEERMWKAWELYGPGGEKN
;
A
#
# COMPACT_ATOMS: atom_id res chain seq x y z
N MET A 1 5.57 17.58 5.13
CA MET A 1 4.35 17.12 5.83
C MET A 1 4.63 15.71 6.33
N GLY A 2 4.55 15.48 7.65
CA GLY A 2 4.87 14.17 8.25
C GLY A 2 3.74 13.15 8.03
N GLY A 3 4.09 11.87 8.00
CA GLY A 3 3.16 10.74 7.91
C GLY A 3 2.49 10.42 9.24
N ALA A 4 2.09 9.16 9.41
CA ALA A 4 1.36 8.71 10.59
C ALA A 4 2.20 8.82 11.88
N PRO A 5 1.58 9.11 13.04
CA PRO A 5 2.28 9.06 14.32
C PRO A 5 2.72 7.64 14.64
N VAL A 6 3.92 7.50 15.22
CA VAL A 6 4.43 6.22 15.66
C VAL A 6 3.63 5.74 16.87
N ARG A 7 3.06 4.55 16.76
CA ARG A 7 2.33 3.92 17.87
C ARG A 7 3.34 3.28 18.81
N ARG A 8 3.22 3.57 20.10
CA ARG A 8 4.06 2.94 21.14
C ARG A 8 3.36 1.77 21.85
N THR A 9 2.10 1.46 21.50
CA THR A 9 1.31 0.37 22.08
C THR A 9 0.42 -0.33 21.04
N GLY A 10 0.02 -1.57 21.33
CA GLY A 10 -0.85 -2.40 20.49
C GLY A 10 -0.12 -3.19 19.39
N LYS A 11 -0.88 -3.75 18.45
CA LYS A 11 -0.37 -4.63 17.38
C LYS A 11 0.78 -4.03 16.56
N TYR A 12 0.73 -2.72 16.33
CA TYR A 12 1.70 -1.98 15.49
C TYR A 12 2.65 -1.12 16.33
N ALA A 13 2.87 -1.48 17.61
CA ALA A 13 3.74 -0.73 18.51
C ALA A 13 5.20 -0.80 18.07
N VAL A 14 5.90 0.32 18.01
CA VAL A 14 7.35 0.41 17.75
C VAL A 14 8.02 1.13 18.92
N THR A 15 9.10 0.59 19.47
CA THR A 15 9.81 1.23 20.60
C THR A 15 10.65 2.41 20.13
N ASN A 16 11.09 3.26 21.06
CA ASN A 16 11.97 4.38 20.72
C ASN A 16 13.34 3.90 20.22
N GLU A 17 13.79 2.73 20.66
CA GLU A 17 15.03 2.12 20.19
C GLU A 17 14.91 1.57 18.77
N GLU A 18 13.74 1.06 18.39
CA GLU A 18 13.44 0.62 17.02
C GLU A 18 13.28 1.81 16.07
N TYR A 19 12.64 2.90 16.52
CA TYR A 19 12.43 4.12 15.75
C TYR A 19 12.25 5.32 16.68
N GLU A 20 13.28 6.16 16.73
CA GLU A 20 13.33 7.34 17.61
C GLU A 20 12.28 8.40 17.23
N PRO A 21 12.11 8.77 15.93
CA PRO A 21 11.18 9.84 15.59
C PRO A 21 9.72 9.54 15.97
N GLU A 22 8.98 10.59 16.34
CA GLU A 22 7.57 10.46 16.75
C GLU A 22 6.59 10.26 15.57
N ARG A 23 7.05 10.49 14.34
CA ARG A 23 6.25 10.35 13.12
C ARG A 23 7.05 9.65 12.04
N TYR A 24 6.38 8.77 11.31
CA TYR A 24 6.92 8.22 10.08
C TYR A 24 6.94 9.29 8.97
N PRO A 25 7.78 9.14 7.94
CA PRO A 25 7.61 9.82 6.67
C PRO A 25 6.22 9.52 6.08
N SER A 26 5.82 10.30 5.08
CA SER A 26 4.65 9.92 4.28
C SER A 26 4.89 8.51 3.71
N SER A 27 3.87 7.67 3.59
CA SER A 27 3.99 6.27 3.14
C SER A 27 2.72 5.82 2.39
N CYS A 28 2.85 4.77 1.59
CA CYS A 28 1.72 4.06 1.00
C CYS A 28 1.21 3.05 2.04
N ASN A 29 0.06 3.31 2.63
CA ASN A 29 -0.54 2.41 3.61
C ASN A 29 -1.66 1.60 2.97
N GLY A 30 -1.63 0.27 3.11
CA GLY A 30 -2.69 -0.57 2.59
C GLY A 30 -2.25 -1.97 2.16
N PRO A 31 -3.16 -2.75 1.57
CA PRO A 31 -2.89 -4.13 1.18
C PRO A 31 -1.96 -4.25 -0.04
N CYS A 32 -1.77 -3.18 -0.81
CA CYS A 32 -0.91 -3.18 -1.99
C CYS A 32 -0.48 -1.76 -2.37
N TYR A 33 0.63 -1.67 -3.09
CA TYR A 33 1.12 -0.47 -3.76
C TYR A 33 1.73 -0.85 -5.11
N PHE A 34 1.89 0.13 -5.98
CA PHE A 34 2.64 -0.02 -7.24
C PHE A 34 3.99 0.70 -7.11
N ILE A 35 5.02 0.11 -7.68
CA ILE A 35 6.36 0.64 -7.71
C ILE A 35 6.97 0.39 -9.10
N SER A 36 7.77 1.33 -9.61
CA SER A 36 8.54 1.10 -10.82
C SER A 36 9.77 0.24 -10.53
N ASP A 37 10.23 -0.52 -11.51
CA ASP A 37 11.41 -1.38 -11.35
C ASP A 37 12.63 -0.60 -10.85
N VAL A 38 12.88 0.58 -11.43
CA VAL A 38 13.98 1.49 -11.03
C VAL A 38 13.88 1.92 -9.56
N ALA A 39 12.68 2.18 -9.06
CA ALA A 39 12.50 2.53 -7.65
C ALA A 39 12.67 1.30 -6.77
N ASN A 40 12.16 0.14 -7.20
CA ASN A 40 12.28 -1.11 -6.46
C ASN A 40 13.73 -1.55 -6.27
N GLU A 41 14.55 -1.51 -7.34
CA GLU A 41 15.99 -1.83 -7.26
C GLU A 41 16.70 -0.96 -6.21
N LYS A 42 16.45 0.36 -6.23
CA LYS A 42 17.04 1.27 -5.24
C LYS A 42 16.63 0.95 -3.81
N LEU A 43 15.35 0.64 -3.58
CA LEU A 43 14.85 0.31 -2.24
C LEU A 43 15.42 -1.01 -1.73
N VAL A 44 15.57 -2.00 -2.62
CA VAL A 44 16.22 -3.29 -2.29
C VAL A 44 17.67 -3.05 -1.90
N ASP A 45 18.43 -2.28 -2.67
CA ASP A 45 19.82 -1.94 -2.36
C ASP A 45 19.94 -1.17 -1.03
N GLU A 46 19.02 -0.25 -0.76
CA GLU A 46 19.00 0.48 0.50
C GLU A 46 18.66 -0.43 1.68
N SER A 47 17.75 -1.39 1.49
CA SER A 47 17.31 -2.26 2.58
C SER A 47 18.45 -3.08 3.21
N TYR A 48 19.52 -3.36 2.46
CA TYR A 48 20.71 -4.06 2.97
C TYR A 48 21.56 -3.22 3.94
N LYS A 49 21.36 -1.90 3.98
CA LYS A 49 22.10 -0.97 4.87
C LYS A 49 21.39 -0.73 6.20
N HIS A 50 20.14 -1.18 6.29
CA HIS A 50 19.25 -0.93 7.42
C HIS A 50 19.02 -2.19 8.24
N LYS A 51 18.64 -1.99 9.51
CA LYS A 51 18.14 -3.08 10.32
C LYS A 51 16.72 -3.43 9.88
N GLU A 52 16.36 -4.70 10.05
CA GLU A 52 15.00 -5.15 9.82
C GLU A 52 13.99 -4.32 10.63
N PHE A 53 12.92 -3.88 9.97
CA PHE A 53 11.84 -3.12 10.56
C PHE A 53 10.51 -3.82 10.33
N LYS A 54 9.76 -4.09 11.40
CA LYS A 54 8.60 -4.99 11.37
C LYS A 54 7.35 -4.46 10.66
N LEU A 55 7.27 -3.16 10.38
CA LEU A 55 6.14 -2.57 9.65
C LEU A 55 6.57 -2.38 8.20
N GLU A 56 6.30 -3.38 7.37
CA GLU A 56 6.84 -3.49 6.02
C GLU A 56 6.43 -2.33 5.10
N ASP A 57 5.18 -1.89 5.18
CA ASP A 57 4.65 -0.80 4.38
C ASP A 57 5.29 0.55 4.76
N MET A 58 5.43 0.81 6.07
CA MET A 58 6.11 1.99 6.61
C MET A 58 7.61 1.97 6.34
N TYR A 59 8.24 0.80 6.44
CA TYR A 59 9.67 0.65 6.19
C TYR A 59 10.01 0.91 4.73
N VAL A 60 9.40 0.16 3.82
CA VAL A 60 9.72 0.20 2.40
C VAL A 60 9.24 1.50 1.77
N THR A 61 7.96 1.86 1.96
CA THR A 61 7.36 3.01 1.26
C THR A 61 7.43 4.32 2.05
N GLY A 62 7.80 4.26 3.32
CA GLY A 62 8.07 5.43 4.16
C GLY A 62 9.57 5.67 4.29
N VAL A 63 10.24 4.93 5.18
CA VAL A 63 11.64 5.18 5.59
C VAL A 63 12.61 5.09 4.43
N LEU A 64 12.78 3.91 3.81
CA LEU A 64 13.78 3.71 2.75
C LEU A 64 13.56 4.63 1.55
N ARG A 65 12.28 4.85 1.24
CA ARG A 65 11.81 5.67 0.12
C ARG A 65 12.09 7.15 0.35
N ASP A 66 11.84 7.67 1.54
CA ASP A 66 12.09 9.07 1.91
C ASP A 66 13.59 9.38 1.89
N GLU A 67 14.42 8.48 2.45
CA GLU A 67 15.88 8.61 2.43
C GLU A 67 16.47 8.64 1.01
N ASN A 68 15.85 7.90 0.09
CA ASN A 68 16.24 7.89 -1.33
C ASN A 68 15.54 8.98 -2.15
N SER A 69 14.77 9.87 -1.53
CA SER A 69 14.03 10.96 -2.20
C SER A 69 13.15 10.47 -3.35
N ILE A 70 12.61 9.25 -3.23
CA ILE A 70 11.69 8.69 -4.22
C ILE A 70 10.31 9.35 -4.00
N PRO A 71 9.64 9.85 -5.06
CA PRO A 71 8.35 10.49 -4.90
C PRO A 71 7.23 9.47 -4.60
N ILE A 72 6.18 9.93 -3.93
CA ILE A 72 4.94 9.17 -3.68
C ILE A 72 3.77 9.83 -4.38
N PHE A 73 2.91 9.00 -4.96
CA PHE A 73 1.70 9.43 -5.63
C PHE A 73 0.52 8.61 -5.13
N GLY A 74 -0.62 9.26 -4.91
CA GLY A 74 -1.86 8.54 -4.64
C GLY A 74 -2.28 7.77 -5.89
N ILE A 75 -2.76 6.54 -5.71
CA ILE A 75 -3.40 5.80 -6.81
C ILE A 75 -4.63 6.61 -7.25
N PRO A 76 -4.75 6.99 -8.54
CA PRO A 76 -5.93 7.71 -9.01
C PRO A 76 -7.19 6.89 -8.73
N LYS A 77 -8.34 7.57 -8.64
CA LYS A 77 -9.63 6.88 -8.56
C LYS A 77 -10.03 6.41 -9.94
N GLY A 78 -10.69 5.26 -10.03
CA GLY A 78 -11.23 4.77 -11.29
C GLY A 78 -11.70 3.33 -11.23
N GLN A 79 -12.63 3.00 -12.11
CA GLN A 79 -13.22 1.66 -12.24
C GLN A 79 -12.18 0.59 -12.63
N PHE A 80 -11.09 0.97 -13.30
CA PHE A 80 -10.02 0.07 -13.73
C PHE A 80 -8.78 0.08 -12.81
N LEU A 81 -8.86 0.75 -11.65
CA LEU A 81 -7.75 0.87 -10.71
C LEU A 81 -7.97 -0.01 -9.47
N CYS A 82 -7.13 0.13 -8.44
CA CYS A 82 -7.16 -0.73 -7.24
C CYS A 82 -8.56 -0.78 -6.60
N GLN A 83 -9.19 -1.96 -6.65
CA GLN A 83 -10.51 -2.21 -6.06
C GLN A 83 -10.38 -3.00 -4.77
N HIS A 84 -10.90 -2.48 -3.67
CA HIS A 84 -10.84 -3.15 -2.37
C HIS A 84 -11.97 -4.17 -2.21
N LEU A 85 -11.76 -5.37 -2.75
CA LEU A 85 -12.76 -6.43 -2.70
C LEU A 85 -13.02 -6.96 -1.28
N GLY A 86 -12.12 -6.74 -0.31
CA GLY A 86 -12.32 -7.17 1.08
C GLY A 86 -13.35 -6.36 1.87
N LYS A 87 -13.57 -5.09 1.54
CA LYS A 87 -14.53 -4.21 2.26
C LYS A 87 -15.47 -3.58 1.26
N LYS A 88 -16.78 -3.86 1.39
CA LYS A 88 -17.83 -3.47 0.43
C LYS A 88 -17.89 -1.97 0.09
N ASN A 89 -17.22 -1.08 0.84
CA ASN A 89 -17.27 0.39 0.70
C ASN A 89 -15.93 1.10 0.99
N LEU A 90 -14.82 0.72 0.35
CA LEU A 90 -13.54 1.43 0.51
C LEU A 90 -13.36 2.53 -0.56
N MET A 91 -12.87 3.69 -0.12
CA MET A 91 -12.94 5.05 -0.73
C MET A 91 -12.33 5.27 -2.13
N HIS A 92 -11.90 4.21 -2.83
CA HIS A 92 -11.08 4.33 -4.05
C HIS A 92 -11.70 3.71 -5.31
N SER A 93 -12.78 2.92 -5.21
CA SER A 93 -13.50 2.39 -6.37
C SER A 93 -14.95 2.87 -6.38
N ASP A 94 -15.42 3.35 -7.52
CA ASP A 94 -16.85 3.60 -7.77
C ASP A 94 -17.62 2.31 -8.09
N VAL A 95 -16.94 1.16 -8.03
CA VAL A 95 -17.49 -0.16 -8.31
C VAL A 95 -18.13 -0.75 -7.05
N VAL A 96 -19.42 -1.07 -7.14
CA VAL A 96 -20.16 -1.76 -6.08
C VAL A 96 -20.40 -3.20 -6.50
N TYR A 97 -19.85 -4.13 -5.73
CA TYR A 97 -20.07 -5.56 -5.91
C TYR A 97 -21.28 -6.05 -5.10
N LYS A 98 -22.11 -6.90 -5.72
CA LYS A 98 -23.32 -7.44 -5.08
C LYS A 98 -23.04 -8.75 -4.34
N GLU A 99 -21.96 -9.42 -4.72
CA GLU A 99 -21.55 -10.71 -4.21
C GLU A 99 -21.15 -10.62 -2.72
N GLU A 100 -21.35 -11.72 -2.00
CA GLU A 100 -21.23 -11.72 -0.54
C GLU A 100 -19.81 -11.98 -0.08
N THR A 101 -19.12 -12.91 -0.74
CA THR A 101 -17.76 -13.34 -0.40
C THR A 101 -16.69 -12.53 -1.13
N VAL A 102 -15.42 -12.60 -0.72
CA VAL A 102 -14.33 -11.89 -1.43
C VAL A 102 -14.01 -12.62 -2.73
N GLU A 103 -14.09 -13.94 -2.72
CA GLU A 103 -13.79 -14.86 -3.80
C GLU A 103 -14.75 -14.65 -4.97
N GLU A 104 -16.06 -14.57 -4.72
CA GLU A 104 -17.05 -14.25 -5.75
C GLU A 104 -16.82 -12.86 -6.35
N ARG A 105 -16.43 -11.88 -5.53
CA ARG A 105 -16.10 -10.53 -5.99
C ARG A 105 -14.84 -10.51 -6.85
N MET A 106 -13.83 -11.30 -6.50
CA MET A 106 -12.63 -11.48 -7.31
C MET A 106 -12.96 -12.11 -8.65
N TRP A 107 -13.80 -13.15 -8.65
CA TRP A 107 -14.26 -13.79 -9.88
C TRP A 107 -15.04 -12.80 -10.75
N LYS A 108 -15.96 -12.06 -10.16
CA LYS A 108 -16.73 -11.04 -10.89
C LYS A 108 -15.85 -9.93 -11.46
N ALA A 109 -14.87 -9.45 -10.70
CA ALA A 109 -13.90 -8.47 -11.18
C ALA A 109 -13.11 -9.01 -12.38
N TRP A 110 -12.70 -10.29 -12.33
CA TRP A 110 -12.00 -10.96 -13.42
C TRP A 110 -12.87 -11.11 -14.67
N GLU A 111 -14.15 -11.46 -14.53
CA GLU A 111 -15.09 -11.52 -15.66
C GLU A 111 -15.30 -10.16 -16.32
N LEU A 112 -15.37 -9.08 -15.53
CA LEU A 112 -15.65 -7.73 -16.05
C LEU A 112 -14.42 -7.07 -16.67
N TYR A 113 -13.24 -7.24 -16.07
CA TYR A 113 -12.04 -6.46 -16.40
C TYR A 113 -10.86 -7.31 -16.87
N GLY A 114 -10.97 -8.64 -16.82
CA GLY A 114 -9.92 -9.55 -17.25
C GLY A 114 -9.75 -9.60 -18.78
N PRO A 115 -8.75 -10.35 -19.28
CA PRO A 115 -8.39 -10.39 -20.70
C PRO A 115 -9.50 -10.84 -21.67
N GLY A 116 -10.59 -11.41 -21.16
CA GLY A 116 -11.76 -11.85 -21.93
C GLY A 116 -13.09 -11.22 -21.51
N GLY A 117 -13.07 -10.19 -20.66
CA GLY A 117 -14.29 -9.49 -20.24
C GLY A 117 -14.93 -8.72 -21.39
N GLU A 118 -16.24 -8.52 -21.32
CA GLU A 118 -17.00 -7.74 -22.31
C GLU A 118 -16.37 -6.34 -22.44
N LYS A 119 -15.70 -6.12 -23.58
CA LYS A 119 -15.24 -4.79 -23.98
C LYS A 119 -16.47 -3.99 -24.39
N ASN A 120 -17.11 -3.33 -23.43
CA ASN A 120 -18.09 -2.29 -23.72
C ASN A 120 -17.41 -1.07 -24.35
#